data_AF-A0A6B1G9H4-F1
#
_entry.id   AF-A0A6B1G9H4-F1
#
_cell.length_a   1.000
_cell.length_b   1.000
_cell.length_c   1.000
_cell.angle_alpha   90.00
_cell.angle_beta   90.00
_cell.angle_gamma   90.00
#
_symmetry.space_group_name_H-M   'P 1'
#
loop_
_entity.id
_entity.type
_entity.pdbx_description
1 polymer ?
#
loop_
_entity_poly.entity_id
_entity_poly.type
_entity_poly.pdbx_seq_one_letter_code
_entity_poly.pdbx_strand_id
1 'polypeptide(L)'
;MSLSLTHTCNEKTAPHSHRTPGFASLELKWEAVTLFRYIYDPDMPQSESPKPFFHPVNTLAGDLITNYRPHDHVWHKGIQMTIAHLHGQNFWGGGSYVHGRGYVDLPNNGTQRHDGWDSIEIEDNRFAAAERLSWITQAGEHWIDETRDIAVEIVDPEAGYWTLDFTTSLRNVRGKPLHIGSPTTSGRPLAGYGGLFWRGPRSFDNGEIITAAGHEGADAMGQAAPWLAYTGRHDGNGNASTLAFLDHPANLRYPNKWFIRQTPYACASFAFMFDEVYEFEVEETITQRYRLVIANGGWDAAQVEDAAEA
;
A
#
# COMPACT_ATOMS: atom_id res chain seq x y z
N MET A 1 21.74 12.23 14.65
CA MET A 1 20.53 11.53 14.19
C MET A 1 20.76 11.11 12.75
N SER A 2 20.60 9.83 12.44
CA SER A 2 20.88 9.32 11.09
C SER A 2 20.01 8.13 10.72
N LEU A 3 19.80 7.96 9.41
CA LEU A 3 19.23 6.73 8.87
C LEU A 3 20.23 5.57 8.90
N SER A 4 19.71 4.35 9.05
CA SER A 4 20.46 3.11 8.83
C SER A 4 19.56 2.04 8.20
N LEU A 5 20.16 1.16 7.40
CA LEU A 5 19.46 0.09 6.69
C LEU A 5 20.03 -1.27 7.04
N THR A 6 19.12 -2.22 7.26
CA THR A 6 19.44 -3.65 7.27
C THR A 6 18.75 -4.30 6.08
N HIS A 7 19.54 -4.99 5.24
CA HIS A 7 19.04 -5.77 4.12
C HIS A 7 19.16 -7.26 4.46
N THR A 8 18.01 -7.91 4.66
CA THR A 8 17.93 -9.35 4.88
C THR A 8 17.56 -10.01 3.56
N CYS A 9 18.42 -10.91 3.07
CA CYS A 9 18.16 -11.70 1.87
C CYS A 9 17.74 -13.12 2.28
N ASN A 10 16.84 -13.73 1.50
CA ASN A 10 16.50 -15.14 1.70
C ASN A 10 17.61 -15.99 1.03
N GLU A 11 18.47 -16.62 1.83
CA GLU A 11 19.41 -17.61 1.30
C GLU A 11 18.60 -18.84 0.86
N LYS A 12 18.35 -18.99 -0.44
CA LYS A 12 17.78 -20.23 -1.01
C LYS A 12 18.83 -21.35 -0.93
N THR A 13 19.20 -21.82 0.26
CA THR A 13 20.03 -23.01 0.42
C THR A 13 19.17 -24.28 0.38
N ALA A 14 19.46 -25.13 -0.61
CA ALA A 14 19.25 -26.58 -0.78
C ALA A 14 17.99 -27.28 -0.19
N PRO A 15 17.44 -28.27 -0.92
CA PRO A 15 16.29 -29.04 -0.45
C PRO A 15 16.74 -29.95 0.71
N HIS A 16 15.98 -29.95 1.83
CA HIS A 16 16.05 -30.89 2.96
C HIS A 16 16.63 -30.38 4.29
N SER A 17 16.27 -29.17 4.72
CA SER A 17 16.16 -28.88 6.15
C SER A 17 14.83 -28.21 6.47
N HIS A 18 14.23 -28.59 7.60
CA HIS A 18 12.99 -28.03 8.13
C HIS A 18 13.03 -26.49 8.05
N ARG A 19 12.21 -25.90 7.18
CA ARG A 19 12.20 -24.46 6.91
C ARG A 19 11.72 -23.71 8.14
N THR A 20 12.56 -22.85 8.71
CA THR A 20 12.06 -21.61 9.30
C THR A 20 11.60 -20.75 8.13
N PRO A 21 10.34 -20.26 8.07
CA PRO A 21 9.93 -19.35 7.01
C PRO A 21 10.82 -18.11 7.02
N GLY A 22 11.71 -18.00 6.03
CA GLY A 22 12.54 -16.82 5.81
C GLY A 22 11.82 -15.87 4.87
N PHE A 23 11.88 -14.58 5.16
CA PHE A 23 11.45 -13.51 4.26
C PHE A 23 12.66 -12.66 3.90
N ALA A 24 12.65 -12.10 2.70
CA ALA A 24 13.62 -11.08 2.29
C ALA A 24 13.05 -9.69 2.59
N SER A 25 13.85 -8.79 3.18
CA SER A 25 13.37 -7.49 3.63
C SER A 25 14.41 -6.37 3.64
N LEU A 26 13.94 -5.14 3.49
CA LEU A 26 14.65 -3.90 3.83
C LEU A 26 14.09 -3.33 5.12
N GLU A 27 14.91 -3.13 6.15
CA GLU A 27 14.52 -2.47 7.40
C GLU A 27 15.25 -1.14 7.52
N LEU A 28 14.51 -0.04 7.43
CA LEU A 28 15.03 1.32 7.58
C LEU A 28 14.75 1.82 9.00
N LYS A 29 15.79 2.37 9.64
CA LYS A 29 15.71 2.93 10.99
C LYS A 29 16.14 4.39 11.01
N TRP A 30 15.45 5.17 11.83
CA TRP A 30 15.95 6.45 12.32
C TRP A 30 16.44 6.24 13.76
N GLU A 31 17.75 6.32 13.95
CA GLU A 31 18.39 5.93 15.21
C GLU A 31 17.98 4.51 15.64
N ALA A 32 17.31 4.36 16.79
CA ALA A 32 16.83 3.08 17.30
C ALA A 32 15.43 2.70 16.80
N VAL A 33 14.70 3.62 16.17
CA VAL A 33 13.29 3.42 15.76
C VAL A 33 13.25 2.86 14.33
N THR A 34 12.61 1.71 14.16
CA THR A 34 12.27 1.20 12.81
C THR A 34 11.21 2.10 12.20
N LEU A 35 11.54 2.84 11.13
CA LEU A 35 10.56 3.61 10.36
C LEU A 35 9.66 2.66 9.59
N PHE A 36 10.27 1.74 8.83
CA PHE A 36 9.54 0.66 8.18
C PHE A 36 10.40 -0.60 8.02
N ARG A 37 9.70 -1.72 7.83
CA ARG A 37 10.25 -2.91 7.19
C ARG A 37 9.46 -3.23 5.92
N TYR A 38 10.14 -3.24 4.78
CA TYR A 38 9.59 -3.64 3.49
C TYR A 38 9.92 -5.10 3.23
N ILE A 39 8.91 -5.96 3.26
CA ILE A 39 9.04 -7.38 2.95
C ILE A 39 8.80 -7.56 1.45
N TYR A 40 9.80 -8.03 0.70
CA TYR A 40 9.73 -8.13 -0.77
C TYR A 40 9.70 -9.56 -1.32
N ASP A 41 10.04 -10.56 -0.50
CA ASP A 41 9.84 -11.99 -0.84
C ASP A 41 9.16 -12.72 0.32
N PRO A 42 7.85 -12.50 0.53
CA PRO A 42 7.13 -13.11 1.65
C PRO A 42 6.67 -14.54 1.34
N ASP A 43 6.84 -15.42 2.33
CA ASP A 43 6.19 -16.74 2.32
C ASP A 43 4.71 -16.61 2.71
N MET A 44 3.83 -16.62 1.70
CA MET A 44 2.40 -16.38 1.85
C MET A 44 1.55 -17.44 1.13
N PRO A 45 0.38 -17.83 1.68
CA PRO A 45 -0.58 -18.65 0.96
C PRO A 45 -1.05 -17.96 -0.33
N GLN A 46 -1.26 -18.75 -1.40
CA GLN A 46 -1.77 -18.22 -2.68
C GLN A 46 -3.11 -17.49 -2.52
N SER A 47 -3.98 -17.95 -1.61
CA SER A 47 -5.26 -17.30 -1.30
C SER A 47 -5.12 -15.89 -0.72
N GLU A 48 -3.92 -15.49 -0.29
CA GLU A 48 -3.64 -14.14 0.19
C GLU A 48 -2.98 -13.26 -0.87
N SER A 49 -2.87 -13.74 -2.12
CA SER A 49 -2.18 -13.11 -3.24
C SER A 49 -0.76 -12.62 -2.83
N PRO A 50 0.26 -13.50 -2.79
CA PRO A 50 1.61 -13.12 -2.37
C PRO A 50 2.12 -11.86 -3.07
N LYS A 51 2.65 -10.91 -2.30
CA LYS A 51 3.13 -9.61 -2.79
C LYS A 51 3.98 -8.89 -1.75
N PRO A 52 4.85 -7.95 -2.16
CA PRO A 52 5.54 -7.10 -1.20
C PRO A 52 4.62 -6.19 -0.39
N PHE A 53 5.03 -5.88 0.83
CA PHE A 53 4.30 -4.99 1.74
C PHE A 53 5.22 -4.33 2.76
N PHE A 54 4.79 -3.21 3.33
CA PHE A 54 5.46 -2.56 4.45
C PHE A 54 4.78 -2.95 5.77
N HIS A 55 5.50 -3.64 6.65
CA HIS A 55 5.12 -3.87 8.05
C HIS A 55 6.31 -4.44 8.86
N PRO A 56 6.58 -3.93 10.08
CA PRO A 56 5.94 -2.78 10.72
C PRO A 56 6.27 -1.47 10.00
N VAL A 57 5.43 -0.46 10.22
CA VAL A 57 5.68 0.94 9.86
C VAL A 57 5.31 1.77 11.09
N ASN A 58 6.22 2.62 11.56
CA ASN A 58 6.07 3.35 12.80
C ASN A 58 6.29 4.85 12.61
N THR A 59 5.75 5.66 13.52
CA THR A 59 6.12 7.08 13.65
C THR A 59 7.53 7.24 14.22
N LEU A 60 8.04 8.48 14.27
CA LEU A 60 9.33 8.77 14.93
C LEU A 60 9.30 8.51 16.44
N ALA A 61 8.12 8.53 17.07
CA ALA A 61 7.96 8.13 18.47
C ALA A 61 7.95 6.60 18.67
N GLY A 62 8.00 5.81 17.59
CA GLY A 62 7.94 4.35 17.63
C GLY A 62 6.52 3.78 17.70
N ASP A 63 5.50 4.60 17.47
CA ASP A 63 4.11 4.16 17.48
C ASP A 63 3.76 3.44 16.17
N LEU A 64 3.26 2.20 16.26
CA LEU A 64 2.96 1.34 15.10
C LEU A 64 1.69 1.80 14.38
N ILE A 65 1.80 2.13 13.09
CA ILE A 65 0.67 2.62 12.28
C ILE A 65 0.17 1.61 11.24
N THR A 66 0.65 0.37 11.25
CA THR A 66 0.17 -0.70 10.36
C THR A 66 -0.29 -1.93 11.14
N ASN A 67 -1.29 -2.63 10.60
CA ASN A 67 -1.70 -3.94 11.09
C ASN A 67 -1.32 -5.04 10.09
N TYR A 68 -1.16 -6.26 10.58
CA TYR A 68 -0.67 -7.38 9.78
C TYR A 68 -1.56 -8.60 9.94
N ARG A 69 -2.03 -9.13 8.81
CA ARG A 69 -2.74 -10.40 8.69
C ARG A 69 -3.90 -10.54 9.71
N PRO A 70 -4.78 -9.52 9.86
CA PRO A 70 -5.81 -9.52 10.88
C PRO A 70 -6.81 -10.66 10.65
N HIS A 71 -7.40 -11.20 11.72
CA HIS A 71 -8.28 -12.37 11.66
C HIS A 71 -9.49 -12.24 10.72
N ASP A 72 -9.94 -11.00 10.44
CA ASP A 72 -11.08 -10.70 9.57
C ASP A 72 -10.66 -10.62 8.09
N HIS A 73 -9.40 -10.30 7.81
CA HIS A 73 -8.85 -10.12 6.46
C HIS A 73 -7.37 -10.51 6.45
N VAL A 74 -7.07 -11.81 6.49
CA VAL A 74 -5.68 -12.30 6.59
C VAL A 74 -4.79 -11.84 5.41
N TRP A 75 -5.37 -11.50 4.27
CA TRP A 75 -4.63 -10.94 3.13
C TRP A 75 -4.25 -9.46 3.28
N HIS A 76 -4.73 -8.73 4.30
CA HIS A 76 -4.33 -7.34 4.56
C HIS A 76 -3.00 -7.27 5.32
N LYS A 77 -1.99 -6.61 4.75
CA LYS A 77 -0.65 -6.49 5.34
C LYS A 77 -0.13 -5.07 5.19
N GLY A 78 -0.21 -4.29 6.27
CA GLY A 78 0.29 -2.93 6.37
C GLY A 78 -0.02 -2.07 5.14
N ILE A 79 1.03 -1.63 4.44
CA ILE A 79 0.91 -0.86 3.19
C ILE A 79 1.31 -1.76 2.01
N GLN A 80 0.46 -1.86 0.98
CA GLN A 80 0.67 -2.74 -0.17
C GLN A 80 0.02 -2.19 -1.45
N MET A 81 0.69 -2.35 -2.59
CA MET A 81 0.11 -2.08 -3.92
C MET A 81 -0.69 -3.28 -4.39
N THR A 82 -1.93 -3.07 -4.83
CA THR A 82 -2.85 -4.19 -5.08
C THR A 82 -3.99 -3.84 -6.03
N ILE A 83 -4.51 -4.84 -6.75
CA ILE A 83 -5.67 -4.69 -7.65
C ILE A 83 -6.62 -5.86 -7.40
N ALA A 84 -7.86 -5.56 -7.01
CA ALA A 84 -8.87 -6.56 -6.71
C ALA A 84 -9.48 -7.21 -7.96
N HIS A 85 -9.49 -6.48 -9.08
CA HIS A 85 -10.00 -6.97 -10.35
C HIS A 85 -9.08 -6.51 -11.48
N LEU A 86 -8.20 -7.38 -11.94
CA LEU A 86 -7.38 -7.20 -13.15
C LEU A 86 -7.80 -8.27 -14.17
N HIS A 87 -8.65 -7.93 -15.14
CA HIS A 87 -9.14 -8.84 -16.19
C HIS A 87 -9.52 -10.24 -15.64
N GLY A 88 -10.36 -10.27 -14.59
CA GLY A 88 -10.80 -11.49 -13.91
C GLY A 88 -9.81 -12.10 -12.92
N GLN A 89 -8.60 -11.55 -12.74
CA GLN A 89 -7.62 -11.96 -11.73
C GLN A 89 -7.71 -11.09 -10.48
N ASN A 90 -7.43 -11.70 -9.33
CA ASN A 90 -7.42 -11.07 -8.02
C ASN A 90 -5.97 -10.96 -7.52
N PHE A 91 -5.43 -9.74 -7.46
CA PHE A 91 -4.14 -9.47 -6.82
C PHE A 91 -4.34 -8.86 -5.43
N TRP A 92 -5.55 -8.88 -4.87
CA TRP A 92 -5.87 -8.41 -3.51
C TRP A 92 -5.79 -9.50 -2.46
N GLY A 93 -6.12 -10.74 -2.82
CA GLY A 93 -6.27 -11.85 -1.90
C GLY A 93 -7.73 -12.03 -1.46
N GLY A 94 -8.00 -13.14 -0.77
CA GLY A 94 -9.32 -13.55 -0.35
C GLY A 94 -10.23 -13.96 -1.51
N GLY A 95 -11.54 -13.86 -1.27
CA GLY A 95 -12.55 -14.15 -2.29
C GLY A 95 -12.63 -13.04 -3.35
N SER A 96 -12.97 -13.44 -4.58
CA SER A 96 -13.31 -12.51 -5.66
C SER A 96 -14.79 -12.14 -5.58
N TYR A 97 -15.11 -10.86 -5.81
CA TYR A 97 -16.51 -10.45 -5.88
C TYR A 97 -17.13 -10.86 -7.23
N VAL A 98 -18.26 -11.55 -7.17
CA VAL A 98 -19.06 -11.92 -8.34
C VAL A 98 -20.47 -11.36 -8.16
N HIS A 99 -20.93 -10.57 -9.11
CA HIS A 99 -22.25 -9.95 -9.06
C HIS A 99 -23.35 -11.01 -8.86
N GLY A 100 -24.28 -10.75 -7.95
CA GLY A 100 -25.35 -11.68 -7.57
C GLY A 100 -24.93 -12.87 -6.69
N ARG A 101 -23.63 -13.13 -6.50
CA ARG A 101 -23.11 -14.22 -5.66
C ARG A 101 -22.32 -13.74 -4.44
N GLY A 102 -21.86 -12.49 -4.43
CA GLY A 102 -21.00 -11.96 -3.37
C GLY A 102 -19.56 -12.42 -3.52
N TYR A 103 -18.84 -12.52 -2.40
CA TYR A 103 -17.45 -12.99 -2.38
C TYR A 103 -17.39 -14.51 -2.45
N VAL A 104 -16.67 -15.01 -3.45
CA VAL A 104 -16.45 -16.44 -3.65
C VAL A 104 -14.98 -16.73 -3.85
N ASP A 105 -14.52 -17.87 -3.32
CA ASP A 105 -13.16 -18.34 -3.57
C ASP A 105 -13.06 -18.84 -5.02
N LEU A 106 -12.24 -18.15 -5.81
CA LEU A 106 -11.93 -18.52 -7.18
C LEU A 106 -10.43 -18.82 -7.31
N PRO A 107 -10.03 -19.70 -8.25
CA PRO A 107 -8.63 -19.99 -8.51
C PRO A 107 -7.99 -18.90 -9.38
N ASN A 108 -8.06 -17.65 -8.95
CA ASN A 108 -7.60 -16.47 -9.68
C ASN A 108 -6.76 -15.51 -8.82
N ASN A 109 -6.30 -15.93 -7.64
CA ASN A 109 -5.43 -15.13 -6.80
C ASN A 109 -4.02 -15.12 -7.38
N GLY A 110 -3.60 -14.00 -7.97
CA GLY A 110 -2.27 -13.81 -8.54
C GLY A 110 -1.21 -13.39 -7.52
N THR A 111 0.03 -13.29 -7.98
CA THR A 111 1.23 -13.00 -7.20
C THR A 111 1.99 -11.82 -7.80
N GLN A 112 2.45 -10.90 -6.97
CA GLN A 112 3.49 -9.93 -7.33
C GLN A 112 4.82 -10.51 -6.87
N ARG A 113 5.68 -10.90 -7.81
CA ARG A 113 6.97 -11.55 -7.53
C ARG A 113 8.10 -10.53 -7.65
N HIS A 114 8.92 -10.40 -6.61
CA HIS A 114 10.19 -9.69 -6.70
C HIS A 114 11.14 -10.38 -7.69
N ASP A 115 11.65 -9.63 -8.66
CA ASP A 115 12.61 -10.11 -9.65
C ASP A 115 14.04 -9.60 -9.41
N GLY A 116 14.19 -8.46 -8.70
CA GLY A 116 15.48 -7.93 -8.30
C GLY A 116 15.43 -6.45 -7.90
N TRP A 117 16.56 -5.97 -7.39
CA TRP A 117 16.82 -4.55 -7.13
C TRP A 117 17.71 -3.99 -8.23
N ASP A 118 17.35 -2.82 -8.75
CA ASP A 118 18.22 -2.04 -9.64
C ASP A 118 19.15 -1.15 -8.82
N SER A 119 18.67 -0.60 -7.71
CA SER A 119 19.47 0.12 -6.72
C SER A 119 18.87 0.04 -5.32
N ILE A 120 19.74 0.20 -4.31
CA ILE A 120 19.39 0.42 -2.91
C ILE A 120 20.46 1.38 -2.35
N GLU A 121 20.03 2.58 -1.96
CA GLU A 121 20.91 3.70 -1.65
C GLU A 121 20.49 4.39 -0.35
N ILE A 122 21.49 4.78 0.45
CA ILE A 122 21.33 5.68 1.59
C ILE A 122 22.45 6.71 1.54
N GLU A 123 22.06 7.96 1.43
CA GLU A 123 22.94 9.12 1.40
C GLU A 123 22.23 10.29 2.08
N ASP A 124 22.96 11.08 2.87
CA ASP A 124 22.46 12.33 3.47
C ASP A 124 21.09 12.22 4.18
N ASN A 125 20.89 11.15 4.96
CA ASN A 125 19.62 10.86 5.65
C ASN A 125 18.41 10.73 4.72
N ARG A 126 18.66 10.31 3.49
CA ARG A 126 17.65 9.86 2.54
C ARG A 126 17.84 8.39 2.25
N PHE A 127 16.75 7.75 1.86
CA PHE A 127 16.74 6.37 1.39
C PHE A 127 16.06 6.33 0.02
N ALA A 128 16.62 5.56 -0.90
CA ALA A 128 15.99 5.27 -2.19
C ALA A 128 16.25 3.81 -2.57
N ALA A 129 15.25 3.13 -3.11
CA ALA A 129 15.40 1.79 -3.66
C ALA A 129 14.51 1.62 -4.89
N ALA A 130 15.07 1.04 -5.96
CA ALA A 130 14.37 0.73 -7.20
C ALA A 130 14.23 -0.78 -7.37
N GLU A 131 12.99 -1.27 -7.39
CA GLU A 131 12.63 -2.68 -7.44
C GLU A 131 12.00 -3.05 -8.79
N ARG A 132 12.32 -4.24 -9.30
CA ARG A 132 11.63 -4.85 -10.43
C ARG A 132 10.75 -6.01 -9.96
N LEU A 133 9.50 -6.05 -10.43
CA LEU A 133 8.54 -7.08 -10.10
C LEU A 133 7.77 -7.57 -11.33
N SER A 134 7.28 -8.81 -11.25
CA SER A 134 6.36 -9.41 -12.21
C SER A 134 5.01 -9.68 -11.56
N TRP A 135 3.92 -9.33 -12.24
CA TRP A 135 2.56 -9.74 -11.83
C TRP A 135 2.16 -10.99 -12.59
N ILE A 136 1.98 -12.07 -11.84
CA ILE A 136 1.77 -13.42 -12.36
C ILE A 136 0.40 -13.90 -11.91
N THR A 137 -0.42 -14.37 -12.84
CA THR A 137 -1.74 -14.94 -12.50
C THR A 137 -1.61 -16.22 -11.69
N GLN A 138 -2.70 -16.67 -11.06
CA GLN A 138 -2.67 -17.97 -10.38
C GLN A 138 -2.33 -19.13 -11.33
N ALA A 139 -2.65 -19.00 -12.62
CA ALA A 139 -2.33 -19.98 -13.65
C ALA A 139 -0.86 -19.92 -14.13
N GLY A 140 -0.05 -18.98 -13.62
CA GLY A 140 1.35 -18.83 -13.96
C GLY A 140 1.62 -17.93 -15.19
N GLU A 141 0.62 -17.20 -15.68
CA GLU A 141 0.81 -16.28 -16.80
C GLU A 141 1.39 -14.95 -16.33
N HIS A 142 2.40 -14.43 -17.04
CA HIS A 142 3.00 -13.13 -16.76
C HIS A 142 2.23 -12.01 -17.49
N TRP A 143 1.65 -11.07 -16.75
CA TRP A 143 0.77 -10.05 -17.32
C TRP A 143 1.29 -8.62 -17.21
N ILE A 144 2.03 -8.28 -16.14
CA ILE A 144 2.52 -6.92 -15.91
C ILE A 144 3.98 -6.97 -15.46
N ASP A 145 4.83 -6.20 -16.14
CA ASP A 145 6.13 -5.77 -15.62
C ASP A 145 5.90 -4.54 -14.72
N GLU A 146 6.42 -4.56 -13.50
CA GLU A 146 6.41 -3.40 -12.59
C GLU A 146 7.84 -2.94 -12.28
N THR A 147 8.06 -1.62 -12.35
CA THR A 147 9.18 -0.96 -11.69
C THR A 147 8.64 -0.12 -10.55
N ARG A 148 9.27 -0.21 -9.38
CA ARG A 148 8.80 0.44 -8.15
C ARG A 148 9.93 1.19 -7.49
N ASP A 149 9.74 2.49 -7.28
CA ASP A 149 10.65 3.33 -6.52
C ASP A 149 10.09 3.57 -5.14
N ILE A 150 10.91 3.33 -4.12
CA ILE A 150 10.57 3.55 -2.70
C ILE A 150 11.60 4.52 -2.15
N ALA A 151 11.14 5.62 -1.55
CA ALA A 151 12.04 6.60 -0.97
C ALA A 151 11.56 7.13 0.38
N VAL A 152 12.53 7.57 1.19
CA VAL A 152 12.32 8.43 2.36
C VAL A 152 13.15 9.67 2.14
N GLU A 153 12.48 10.75 1.75
CA GLU A 153 13.11 12.02 1.40
C GLU A 153 13.20 12.97 2.59
N ILE A 154 12.22 12.89 3.51
CA ILE A 154 12.10 13.78 4.66
C ILE A 154 12.01 12.94 5.93
N VAL A 155 12.89 13.27 6.88
CA VAL A 155 12.76 12.92 8.29
C VAL A 155 12.89 14.20 9.09
N ASP A 156 11.82 14.64 9.73
CA ASP A 156 11.77 15.86 10.52
C ASP A 156 11.47 15.52 11.99
N PRO A 157 12.51 15.37 12.84
CA PRO A 157 12.33 15.10 14.26
C PRO A 157 11.72 16.25 15.05
N GLU A 158 11.86 17.50 14.57
CA GLU A 158 11.33 18.68 15.27
C GLU A 158 9.82 18.78 15.05
N ALA A 159 9.36 18.63 13.80
CA ALA A 159 7.94 18.54 13.47
C ALA A 159 7.32 17.17 13.79
N GLY A 160 8.14 16.14 14.00
CA GLY A 160 7.70 14.81 14.44
C GLY A 160 7.09 13.94 13.34
N TYR A 161 7.57 14.05 12.10
CA TYR A 161 7.09 13.23 10.97
C TYR A 161 8.22 12.76 10.05
N TRP A 162 7.90 11.80 9.19
CA TRP A 162 8.73 11.40 8.07
C TRP A 162 7.86 11.01 6.86
N THR A 163 8.44 10.96 5.68
CA THR A 163 7.72 10.62 4.44
C THR A 163 8.10 9.25 3.88
N LEU A 164 7.10 8.52 3.37
CA LEU A 164 7.30 7.36 2.50
C LEU A 164 6.78 7.71 1.10
N ASP A 165 7.71 7.90 0.19
CA ASP A 165 7.44 8.11 -1.22
C ASP A 165 7.41 6.76 -1.95
N PHE A 166 6.36 6.55 -2.74
CA PHE A 166 6.12 5.31 -3.45
C PHE A 166 5.67 5.61 -4.87
N THR A 167 6.49 5.21 -5.85
CA THR A 167 6.14 5.25 -7.27
C THR A 167 6.06 3.84 -7.82
N THR A 168 5.04 3.57 -8.64
CA THR A 168 4.89 2.29 -9.34
C THR A 168 4.56 2.56 -10.81
N SER A 169 5.36 1.98 -11.69
CA SER A 169 5.15 1.96 -13.13
C SER A 169 4.76 0.55 -13.55
N LEU A 170 3.53 0.38 -14.02
CA LEU A 170 2.98 -0.89 -14.45
C LEU A 170 2.93 -0.90 -15.98
N ARG A 171 3.51 -1.91 -16.62
CA ARG A 171 3.46 -2.12 -18.08
C ARG A 171 2.72 -3.40 -18.44
N ASN A 172 1.72 -3.31 -19.32
CA ASN A 172 0.97 -4.47 -19.80
C ASN A 172 1.82 -5.27 -20.81
N VAL A 173 2.25 -6.48 -20.41
CA VAL A 173 3.05 -7.39 -21.26
C VAL A 173 2.30 -8.64 -21.68
N ARG A 174 0.99 -8.71 -21.42
CA ARG A 174 0.13 -9.86 -21.76
C ARG A 174 -0.01 -10.07 -23.28
N GLY A 175 0.22 -9.03 -24.09
CA GLY A 175 -0.06 -9.04 -25.53
C GLY A 175 -1.55 -8.84 -25.90
N LYS A 176 -2.40 -8.49 -24.92
CA LYS A 176 -3.83 -8.16 -25.09
C LYS A 176 -4.25 -7.09 -24.08
N PRO A 177 -5.27 -6.26 -24.37
CA PRO A 177 -5.78 -5.31 -23.40
C PRO A 177 -6.20 -5.98 -22.09
N LEU A 178 -5.93 -5.31 -20.98
CA LEU A 178 -6.33 -5.68 -19.62
C LEU A 178 -7.39 -4.69 -19.15
N HIS A 179 -8.30 -5.14 -18.28
CA HIS A 179 -9.29 -4.26 -17.65
C HIS A 179 -8.95 -4.15 -16.17
N ILE A 180 -8.58 -2.95 -15.71
CA ILE A 180 -8.37 -2.68 -14.29
C ILE A 180 -9.68 -2.14 -13.73
N GLY A 181 -10.22 -2.82 -12.73
CA GLY A 181 -11.45 -2.43 -12.07
C GLY A 181 -11.44 -2.73 -10.58
N SER A 182 -12.63 -2.63 -10.01
CA SER A 182 -12.92 -2.90 -8.60
C SER A 182 -14.24 -3.66 -8.47
N PRO A 183 -14.58 -4.17 -7.28
CA PRO A 183 -15.93 -4.67 -7.05
C PRO A 183 -17.04 -3.66 -7.37
N THR A 184 -16.83 -2.35 -7.22
CA THR A 184 -17.81 -1.34 -7.66
C THR A 184 -18.07 -1.41 -9.15
N THR A 185 -17.02 -1.49 -9.97
CA THR A 185 -17.18 -1.68 -11.43
C THR A 185 -17.86 -2.99 -11.80
N SER A 186 -17.87 -3.95 -10.87
CA SER A 186 -18.57 -5.24 -11.00
C SER A 186 -19.94 -5.26 -10.29
N GLY A 187 -20.47 -4.11 -9.88
CA GLY A 187 -21.82 -3.97 -9.32
C GLY A 187 -21.92 -4.08 -7.80
N ARG A 188 -20.84 -3.90 -7.03
CA ARG A 188 -20.85 -3.75 -5.57
C ARG A 188 -20.64 -2.27 -5.18
N PRO A 189 -21.70 -1.48 -4.93
CA PRO A 189 -21.55 -0.07 -4.57
C PRO A 189 -20.57 0.16 -3.41
N LEU A 190 -19.74 1.20 -3.51
CA LEU A 190 -18.80 1.66 -2.47
C LEU A 190 -17.78 0.60 -2.02
N ALA A 191 -17.43 -0.32 -2.93
CA ALA A 191 -16.37 -1.30 -2.76
C ALA A 191 -15.28 -1.10 -3.80
N GLY A 192 -14.90 0.16 -4.04
CA GLY A 192 -13.98 0.58 -5.08
C GLY A 192 -12.52 0.40 -4.72
N TYR A 193 -12.16 -0.63 -3.96
CA TYR A 193 -10.81 -0.76 -3.41
C TYR A 193 -9.79 -1.29 -4.43
N GLY A 194 -8.55 -0.84 -4.28
CA GLY A 194 -7.40 -1.10 -5.13
C GLY A 194 -6.35 0.00 -4.98
N GLY A 195 -5.28 -0.06 -5.76
CA GLY A 195 -4.16 0.88 -5.70
C GLY A 195 -3.24 0.63 -4.49
N LEU A 196 -2.55 1.67 -4.04
CA LEU A 196 -1.74 1.63 -2.83
C LEU A 196 -2.67 1.68 -1.61
N PHE A 197 -2.76 0.56 -0.90
CA PHE A 197 -3.68 0.35 0.21
C PHE A 197 -2.94 0.30 1.55
N TRP A 198 -3.50 0.96 2.55
CA TRP A 198 -3.06 0.91 3.94
C TRP A 198 -4.11 0.24 4.82
N ARG A 199 -3.68 -0.71 5.65
CA ARG A 199 -4.43 -1.28 6.77
C ARG A 199 -3.86 -0.80 8.10
N GLY A 200 -4.63 -0.01 8.83
CA GLY A 200 -4.26 0.54 10.13
C GLY A 200 -4.46 -0.42 11.32
N PRO A 201 -3.91 -0.07 12.50
CA PRO A 201 -4.09 -0.79 13.75
C PRO A 201 -5.56 -0.98 14.12
N ARG A 202 -5.88 -2.00 14.93
CA ARG A 202 -7.26 -2.17 15.43
C ARG A 202 -7.73 -1.00 16.29
N SER A 203 -6.83 -0.40 17.06
CA SER A 203 -7.13 0.76 17.91
C SER A 203 -7.51 2.01 17.11
N PHE A 204 -7.28 2.01 15.80
CA PHE A 204 -7.67 3.11 14.91
C PHE A 204 -9.12 2.97 14.42
N ASP A 205 -9.88 1.96 14.84
CA ASP A 205 -11.32 1.91 14.58
C ASP A 205 -12.01 3.19 15.10
N ASN A 206 -12.89 3.77 14.28
CA ASN A 206 -13.49 5.09 14.49
C ASN A 206 -12.49 6.26 14.51
N GLY A 207 -11.32 6.10 13.87
CA GLY A 207 -10.38 7.20 13.68
C GLY A 207 -10.97 8.34 12.84
N GLU A 208 -10.42 9.52 13.02
CA GLU A 208 -10.84 10.74 12.33
C GLU A 208 -10.28 10.76 10.90
N ILE A 209 -11.11 11.18 9.94
CA ILE A 209 -10.70 11.38 8.56
C ILE A 209 -11.05 12.80 8.16
N ILE A 210 -10.08 13.49 7.56
CA ILE A 210 -10.26 14.79 6.90
C ILE A 210 -9.69 14.72 5.48
N THR A 211 -10.21 15.52 4.57
CA THR A 211 -9.74 15.62 3.19
C THR A 211 -9.57 17.07 2.79
N ALA A 212 -8.76 17.33 1.76
CA ALA A 212 -8.58 18.68 1.20
C ALA A 212 -9.88 19.34 0.73
N ALA A 213 -10.88 18.52 0.37
CA ALA A 213 -12.19 18.99 -0.08
C ALA A 213 -13.16 19.24 1.09
N GLY A 214 -12.72 19.08 2.34
CA GLY A 214 -13.55 19.24 3.53
C GLY A 214 -14.50 18.09 3.83
N HIS A 215 -14.37 16.95 3.13
CA HIS A 215 -15.10 15.74 3.50
C HIS A 215 -14.48 15.11 4.74
N GLU A 216 -15.36 14.64 5.63
CA GLU A 216 -14.98 14.02 6.89
C GLU A 216 -15.52 12.59 6.99
N GLY A 217 -14.78 11.75 7.68
CA GLY A 217 -15.20 10.39 8.02
C GLY A 217 -15.69 9.55 6.83
N ALA A 218 -16.89 8.98 6.97
CA ALA A 218 -17.48 8.09 5.96
C ALA A 218 -17.81 8.82 4.65
N ASP A 219 -18.01 10.14 4.70
CA ASP A 219 -18.38 10.95 3.53
C ASP A 219 -17.23 11.09 2.54
N ALA A 220 -15.98 10.82 2.96
CA ALA A 220 -14.82 10.77 2.07
C ALA A 220 -14.83 9.57 1.11
N MET A 221 -15.65 8.54 1.36
CA MET A 221 -15.73 7.35 0.50
C MET A 221 -16.15 7.71 -0.92
N GLY A 222 -15.31 7.37 -1.90
CA GLY A 222 -15.55 7.60 -3.32
C GLY A 222 -15.39 9.05 -3.76
N GLN A 223 -15.04 9.96 -2.85
CA GLN A 223 -14.72 11.34 -3.18
C GLN A 223 -13.28 11.45 -3.68
N ALA A 224 -13.07 12.36 -4.63
CA ALA A 224 -11.76 12.70 -5.14
C ALA A 224 -11.21 13.90 -4.36
N ALA A 225 -10.00 13.78 -3.81
CA ALA A 225 -9.30 14.88 -3.15
C ALA A 225 -7.78 14.68 -3.25
N PRO A 226 -6.99 15.77 -3.41
CA PRO A 226 -5.53 15.67 -3.56
C PRO A 226 -4.84 15.08 -2.33
N TRP A 227 -5.45 15.17 -1.16
CA TRP A 227 -4.99 14.48 0.03
C TRP A 227 -6.15 14.04 0.94
N LEU A 228 -5.85 13.03 1.76
CA LEU A 228 -6.67 12.55 2.86
C LEU A 228 -5.77 12.32 4.08
N ALA A 229 -6.20 12.70 5.28
CA ALA A 229 -5.52 12.35 6.52
C ALA A 229 -6.40 11.45 7.38
N TYR A 230 -5.79 10.43 7.97
CA TYR A 230 -6.43 9.50 8.91
C TYR A 230 -5.70 9.57 10.24
N THR A 231 -6.42 9.94 11.30
CA THR A 231 -5.88 10.06 12.66
C THR A 231 -6.51 9.01 13.56
N GLY A 232 -5.67 8.25 14.26
CA GLY A 232 -6.13 7.25 15.23
C GLY A 232 -5.41 7.37 16.56
N ARG A 233 -5.92 6.66 17.58
CA ARG A 233 -5.30 6.54 18.89
C ARG A 233 -4.71 5.15 19.10
N HIS A 234 -3.62 5.10 19.83
CA HIS A 234 -2.90 3.87 20.14
C HIS A 234 -3.37 3.27 21.45
N ASP A 235 -3.62 1.96 21.42
CA ASP A 235 -3.75 1.18 22.65
C ASP A 235 -2.40 1.14 23.39
N GLY A 236 -2.44 1.07 24.72
CA GLY A 236 -1.25 0.97 25.57
C GLY A 236 -0.68 2.31 26.04
N ASN A 237 -0.42 3.26 25.14
CA ASN A 237 0.13 4.58 25.52
C ASN A 237 -0.86 5.76 25.36
N GLY A 238 -1.95 5.59 24.60
CA GLY A 238 -2.96 6.63 24.39
C GLY A 238 -2.54 7.77 23.44
N ASN A 239 -1.36 7.68 22.83
CA ASN A 239 -0.88 8.64 21.84
C ASN A 239 -1.82 8.67 20.62
N ALA A 240 -1.82 9.78 19.91
CA ALA A 240 -2.40 9.87 18.58
C ALA A 240 -1.30 9.78 17.52
N SER A 241 -1.66 9.31 16.32
CA SER A 241 -0.83 9.46 15.13
C SER A 241 -1.68 9.71 13.90
N THR A 242 -1.13 10.47 12.95
CA THR A 242 -1.77 10.76 11.68
C THR A 242 -0.99 10.14 10.54
N LEU A 243 -1.72 9.51 9.62
CA LEU A 243 -1.24 9.15 8.30
C LEU A 243 -1.92 10.05 7.27
N ALA A 244 -1.15 10.90 6.61
CA ALA A 244 -1.62 11.69 5.47
C ALA A 244 -1.21 11.01 4.16
N PHE A 245 -2.16 10.90 3.24
CA PHE A 245 -2.07 10.28 1.93
C PHE A 245 -2.12 11.39 0.89
N LEU A 246 -1.02 11.64 0.20
CA LEU A 246 -0.89 12.71 -0.78
C LEU A 246 -0.83 12.11 -2.18
N ASP A 247 -1.83 12.45 -3.00
CA ASP A 247 -1.92 12.02 -4.39
C ASP A 247 -1.13 12.99 -5.27
N HIS A 248 -0.58 12.50 -6.38
CA HIS A 248 0.30 13.30 -7.22
C HIS A 248 -0.42 13.80 -8.49
N PRO A 249 -0.31 15.09 -8.89
CA PRO A 249 -1.01 15.64 -10.07
C PRO A 249 -0.77 14.91 -11.40
N ALA A 250 0.36 14.21 -11.53
CA ALA A 250 0.69 13.40 -12.71
C ALA A 250 0.09 11.98 -12.68
N ASN A 251 -0.71 11.64 -11.66
CA ASN A 251 -1.36 10.35 -11.56
C ASN A 251 -2.51 10.22 -12.55
N LEU A 252 -2.70 9.01 -13.07
CA LEU A 252 -3.88 8.70 -13.85
C LEU A 252 -5.12 8.94 -12.97
N ARG A 253 -6.07 9.71 -13.49
CA ARG A 253 -7.33 10.10 -12.82
C ARG A 253 -7.12 10.95 -11.55
N TYR A 254 -6.07 11.76 -11.50
CA TYR A 254 -5.87 12.73 -10.43
C TYR A 254 -7.02 13.77 -10.31
N PRO A 255 -7.43 14.14 -9.09
CA PRO A 255 -7.14 13.41 -7.86
C PRO A 255 -7.90 12.09 -7.81
N ASN A 256 -7.23 11.04 -7.36
CA ASN A 256 -7.81 9.72 -7.20
C ASN A 256 -8.97 9.75 -6.21
N LYS A 257 -9.97 8.91 -6.46
CA LYS A 257 -11.04 8.67 -5.50
C LYS A 257 -10.51 7.86 -4.32
N TRP A 258 -11.03 8.15 -3.12
CA TRP A 258 -10.63 7.47 -1.91
C TRP A 258 -11.50 6.25 -1.62
N PHE A 259 -10.88 5.10 -1.39
CA PHE A 259 -11.53 4.01 -0.69
C PHE A 259 -11.10 4.02 0.78
N ILE A 260 -12.05 4.19 1.70
CA ILE A 260 -11.78 4.23 3.14
C ILE A 260 -12.64 3.26 3.96
N ARG A 261 -12.19 2.96 5.17
CA ARG A 261 -13.05 2.47 6.26
C ARG A 261 -12.61 3.16 7.53
N GLN A 262 -13.59 3.70 8.27
CA GLN A 262 -13.42 4.06 9.67
C GLN A 262 -13.84 2.93 10.59
N THR A 263 -14.88 2.19 10.19
CA THR A 263 -15.43 1.04 10.90
C THR A 263 -15.75 -0.08 9.89
N PRO A 264 -15.55 -1.37 10.25
CA PRO A 264 -15.07 -1.92 11.53
C PRO A 264 -13.54 -1.95 11.69
N TYR A 265 -12.81 -1.21 10.84
CA TYR A 265 -11.36 -1.09 10.89
C TYR A 265 -10.90 0.14 10.10
N ALA A 266 -9.69 0.60 10.42
CA ALA A 266 -9.01 1.66 9.68
C ALA A 266 -8.39 1.14 8.37
N CYS A 267 -8.80 1.74 7.25
CA CYS A 267 -8.04 1.63 6.00
C CYS A 267 -8.27 2.81 5.07
N ALA A 268 -7.32 3.04 4.18
CA ALA A 268 -7.41 4.00 3.08
C ALA A 268 -6.67 3.48 1.85
N SER A 269 -7.10 3.86 0.64
CA SER A 269 -6.33 3.61 -0.58
C SER A 269 -6.62 4.64 -1.68
N PHE A 270 -5.58 4.88 -2.50
CA PHE A 270 -5.66 5.63 -3.75
C PHE A 270 -6.33 4.78 -4.83
N ALA A 271 -7.64 4.93 -5.01
CA ALA A 271 -8.42 4.05 -5.87
C ALA A 271 -8.71 4.67 -7.23
N PHE A 272 -7.72 4.73 -8.13
CA PHE A 272 -7.94 5.24 -9.49
C PHE A 272 -8.98 4.42 -10.29
N MET A 273 -9.23 3.17 -9.90
CA MET A 273 -10.23 2.26 -10.47
C MET A 273 -11.55 2.20 -9.68
N PHE A 274 -11.82 3.21 -8.83
CA PHE A 274 -12.88 3.15 -7.82
C PHE A 274 -14.23 2.72 -8.39
N ASP A 275 -14.75 3.40 -9.40
CA ASP A 275 -16.06 3.15 -10.02
C ASP A 275 -16.04 3.10 -11.56
N GLU A 276 -14.88 3.30 -12.18
CA GLU A 276 -14.71 3.24 -13.63
C GLU A 276 -13.62 2.23 -13.98
N VAL A 277 -13.91 1.34 -14.95
CA VAL A 277 -12.91 0.43 -15.50
C VAL A 277 -11.87 1.24 -16.27
N TYR A 278 -10.59 0.91 -16.10
CA TYR A 278 -9.52 1.42 -16.95
C TYR A 278 -9.14 0.36 -17.98
N GLU A 279 -9.23 0.73 -19.25
CA GLU A 279 -8.75 -0.08 -20.38
C GLU A 279 -7.23 0.08 -20.47
N PHE A 280 -6.50 -0.94 -20.05
CA PHE A 280 -5.04 -0.94 -20.00
C PHE A 280 -4.50 -1.63 -21.26
N GLU A 281 -4.10 -0.83 -22.24
CA GLU A 281 -3.75 -1.24 -23.58
C GLU A 281 -2.47 -2.07 -23.64
N VAL A 282 -2.26 -2.75 -24.77
CA VAL A 282 -1.07 -3.58 -24.98
C VAL A 282 0.18 -2.70 -25.00
N GLU A 283 1.23 -3.10 -24.26
CA GLU A 283 2.48 -2.35 -24.09
C GLU A 283 2.34 -0.97 -23.41
N GLU A 284 1.12 -0.58 -23.01
CA GLU A 284 0.89 0.65 -22.27
C GLU A 284 1.63 0.59 -20.93
N THR A 285 2.18 1.72 -20.50
CA THR A 285 2.74 1.90 -19.16
C THR A 285 1.97 3.00 -18.43
N ILE A 286 1.38 2.66 -17.29
CA ILE A 286 0.80 3.64 -16.36
C ILE A 286 1.75 3.84 -15.19
N THR A 287 1.89 5.08 -14.72
CA THR A 287 2.72 5.40 -13.54
C THR A 287 1.88 6.13 -12.52
N GLN A 288 1.94 5.66 -11.28
CA GLN A 288 1.29 6.28 -10.13
C GLN A 288 2.34 6.63 -9.09
N ARG A 289 2.21 7.80 -8.47
CA ARG A 289 3.14 8.39 -7.50
C ARG A 289 2.36 8.79 -6.26
N TYR A 290 2.82 8.36 -5.10
CA TYR A 290 2.15 8.64 -3.84
C TYR A 290 3.18 9.05 -2.81
N ARG A 291 2.80 9.98 -1.94
CA ARG A 291 3.53 10.28 -0.71
C ARG A 291 2.64 9.95 0.48
N LEU A 292 3.20 9.23 1.44
CA LEU A 292 2.59 9.07 2.76
C LEU A 292 3.39 9.91 3.74
N VAL A 293 2.71 10.71 4.55
CA VAL A 293 3.29 11.43 5.69
C VAL A 293 2.91 10.67 6.95
N ILE A 294 3.90 10.22 7.70
CA ILE A 294 3.72 9.44 8.93
C ILE A 294 4.11 10.33 10.10
N ALA A 295 3.10 10.78 10.86
CA ALA A 295 3.28 11.82 11.86
C ALA A 295 2.92 11.37 13.28
N ASN A 296 3.66 11.90 14.25
CA ASN A 296 3.29 11.90 15.66
C ASN A 296 2.10 12.84 15.90
N GLY A 297 1.21 12.47 16.81
CA GLY A 297 0.07 13.30 17.22
C GLY A 297 -1.10 13.27 16.23
N GLY A 298 -2.14 14.03 16.55
CA GLY A 298 -3.23 14.29 15.61
C GLY A 298 -2.95 15.59 14.87
N TRP A 299 -2.84 15.50 13.55
CA TRP A 299 -2.65 16.66 12.68
C TRP A 299 -3.98 17.23 12.20
N ASP A 300 -4.05 18.56 12.11
CA ASP A 300 -5.13 19.27 11.44
C ASP A 300 -4.85 19.42 9.92
N ALA A 301 -5.81 20.03 9.21
CA ALA A 301 -5.69 20.24 7.77
C ALA A 301 -4.50 21.13 7.39
N ALA A 302 -4.19 22.16 8.17
CA ALA A 302 -3.11 23.09 7.86
C ALA A 302 -1.74 22.40 7.95
N GLN A 303 -1.52 21.54 8.95
CA GLN A 303 -0.30 20.75 9.05
C GLN A 303 -0.14 19.77 7.87
N VAL A 304 -1.25 19.20 7.38
CA VAL A 304 -1.23 18.31 6.20
C VAL A 304 -0.95 19.09 4.92
N GLU A 305 -1.51 20.29 4.77
CA GLU A 305 -1.26 21.20 3.64
C GLU A 305 0.21 21.63 3.61
N ASP A 306 0.78 22.06 4.73
CA ASP A 306 2.19 22.44 4.84
C ASP A 306 3.12 21.28 4.43
N ALA A 307 2.81 20.05 4.88
CA ALA A 307 3.59 18.86 4.51
C ALA A 307 3.39 18.40 3.06
N ALA A 308 2.29 18.81 2.42
CA ALA A 308 2.05 18.51 1.00
C ALA A 308 2.81 19.46 0.06
N GLU A 309 3.22 20.62 0.55
CA GLU A 309 4.02 21.60 -0.20
C GLU A 309 5.54 21.42 -0.02
N ALA A 310 5.96 20.61 0.97
CA ALA A 310 7.36 20.33 1.31
C ALA A 310 8.04 19.30 0.39
#